data_AF-A0AA41YU67-F1
#
_entry.id   AF-A0AA41YU67-F1
#
_cell.length_a   1.000
_cell.length_b   1.000
_cell.length_c   1.000
_cell.angle_alpha   90.00
_cell.angle_beta   90.00
_cell.angle_gamma   90.00
#
_symmetry.space_group_name_H-M   'P 1'
#
loop_
_entity.id
_entity.type
_entity.pdbx_description
1 polymer ?
#
loop_
_entity_poly.entity_id
_entity_poly.type
_entity_poly.pdbx_seq_one_letter_code
_entity_poly.pdbx_strand_id
1 'polypeptide(L)'
;MGRVWVLVATITASFWLLASAASAQDLLGSLEGYSVIGERQEEIPDEQPPFTQTFHERIYFGRDGRIFSKQTVESGNPHNAGSFAMISGQDYGQQAPFQWTGSGVGRQWTNPTNGVILTMTIDVRRTSKGFSCALDLERQGYAKRIELRRETCRVVRGNAVAD
;
A
#
# COMPACT_ATOMS: atom_id res chain seq x y z
N MET A 1 17.15 -45.96 -34.05
CA MET A 1 16.56 -45.90 -32.69
C MET A 1 17.36 -44.89 -31.87
N GLY A 2 17.02 -43.62 -31.68
CA GLY A 2 15.76 -42.90 -31.82
C GLY A 2 15.17 -42.62 -30.43
N ARG A 3 15.62 -41.54 -29.76
CA ARG A 3 14.82 -40.71 -28.82
C ARG A 3 15.65 -39.52 -28.32
N VAL A 4 15.39 -38.37 -28.95
CA VAL A 4 15.77 -37.04 -28.49
C VAL A 4 14.68 -36.59 -27.52
N TRP A 5 15.06 -36.19 -26.30
CA TRP A 5 14.14 -35.57 -25.35
C TRP A 5 14.12 -34.06 -25.61
N VAL A 6 12.98 -33.57 -26.12
CA VAL A 6 12.71 -32.13 -26.22
C VAL A 6 12.09 -31.70 -24.90
N LEU A 7 12.83 -30.90 -24.13
CA LEU A 7 12.31 -30.14 -22.99
C LEU A 7 11.44 -28.99 -23.55
N VAL A 8 10.12 -29.12 -23.41
CA VAL A 8 9.19 -28.02 -23.66
C VAL A 8 9.22 -27.12 -22.42
N ALA A 9 9.93 -25.99 -22.52
CA ALA A 9 9.82 -24.90 -21.57
C ALA A 9 8.53 -24.13 -21.85
N THR A 10 7.50 -24.33 -21.03
CA THR A 10 6.35 -23.44 -20.98
C THR A 10 6.77 -22.15 -20.30
N ILE A 11 7.17 -21.16 -21.10
CA ILE A 11 7.26 -19.77 -20.66
C ILE A 11 5.82 -19.30 -20.44
N THR A 12 5.34 -19.36 -19.20
CA THR A 12 4.19 -18.55 -18.79
C THR A 12 4.62 -17.09 -18.82
N ALA A 13 4.50 -16.48 -19.99
CA ALA A 13 4.58 -15.03 -20.12
C ALA A 13 3.41 -14.45 -19.31
N SER A 14 3.73 -13.81 -18.20
CA SER A 14 2.79 -12.98 -17.46
C SER A 14 2.23 -11.94 -18.42
N PHE A 15 0.97 -12.14 -18.80
CA PHE A 15 0.15 -11.15 -19.48
C PHE A 15 -0.02 -9.96 -18.52
N TRP A 16 0.93 -9.03 -18.54
CA TRP A 16 0.63 -7.67 -18.13
C TRP A 16 -0.38 -7.15 -19.14
N LEU A 17 -1.65 -7.18 -18.77
CA LEU A 17 -2.71 -6.46 -19.46
C LEU A 17 -2.20 -5.03 -19.68
N LEU A 18 -1.93 -4.70 -20.94
CA LEU A 18 -1.69 -3.35 -21.43
C LEU A 18 -2.98 -2.55 -21.25
N ALA A 19 -3.35 -2.26 -20.01
CA ALA A 19 -4.32 -1.25 -19.68
C ALA A 19 -3.65 0.10 -19.98
N SER A 20 -4.25 0.84 -20.91
CA SER A 20 -3.93 2.19 -21.37
C SER A 20 -3.01 3.01 -20.45
N ALA A 21 -1.70 2.97 -20.71
CA ALA A 21 -0.71 3.79 -20.00
C ALA A 21 -1.05 5.30 -20.05
N ALA A 22 -1.75 5.74 -21.10
CA ALA A 22 -2.20 7.12 -21.25
C ALA A 22 -3.22 7.54 -20.19
N SER A 23 -4.21 6.70 -19.85
CA SER A 23 -5.21 7.03 -18.82
C SER A 23 -4.67 6.93 -17.40
N ALA A 24 -3.68 6.06 -17.19
CA ALA A 24 -2.97 5.92 -15.92
C ALA A 24 -2.11 7.16 -15.60
N GLN A 25 -1.40 7.70 -16.59
CA GLN A 25 -0.57 8.90 -16.41
C GLN A 25 -1.42 10.17 -16.28
N ASP A 26 -2.53 10.25 -17.02
CA ASP A 26 -3.50 11.36 -16.91
C ASP A 26 -4.11 11.47 -15.50
N LEU A 27 -4.40 10.32 -14.88
CA LEU A 27 -4.89 10.29 -13.51
C LEU A 27 -3.84 10.81 -12.51
N LEU A 28 -2.59 10.33 -12.58
CA LEU A 28 -1.52 10.80 -11.70
C LEU A 28 -1.29 12.31 -11.83
N GLY A 29 -1.20 12.82 -13.07
CA GLY A 29 -1.03 14.26 -13.32
C GLY A 29 -2.17 15.09 -12.70
N SER A 30 -3.39 14.57 -12.74
CA SER A 30 -4.54 15.25 -12.15
C SER A 30 -4.59 15.27 -10.62
N LEU A 31 -3.81 14.41 -9.98
CA LEU A 31 -3.68 14.37 -8.52
C LEU A 31 -2.61 15.33 -8.01
N GLU A 32 -1.86 16.02 -8.88
CA GLU A 32 -0.87 17.00 -8.44
C GLU A 32 -1.49 18.04 -7.48
N GLY A 33 -0.86 18.23 -6.33
CA GLY A 33 -1.33 19.14 -5.27
C GLY A 33 -2.43 18.56 -4.39
N TYR A 34 -2.78 17.29 -4.55
CA TYR A 34 -3.68 16.56 -3.67
C TYR A 34 -2.93 15.61 -2.73
N SER A 35 -3.59 15.29 -1.63
CA SER A 35 -3.20 14.25 -0.70
C SER A 35 -4.28 13.20 -0.55
N VAL A 36 -3.86 11.95 -0.35
CA VAL A 36 -4.72 10.90 0.21
C VAL A 36 -4.45 10.81 1.70
N ILE A 37 -5.52 10.73 2.50
CA ILE A 37 -5.48 10.43 3.92
C ILE A 37 -6.27 9.14 4.14
N GLY A 38 -5.58 8.08 4.55
CA GLY A 38 -6.13 6.77 4.86
C GLY A 38 -6.01 6.46 6.34
N GLU A 39 -7.02 5.79 6.89
CA GLU A 39 -6.96 5.14 8.20
C GLU A 39 -7.50 3.73 8.05
N ARG A 40 -6.78 2.74 8.58
CA ARG A 40 -7.24 1.36 8.65
C ARG A 40 -6.98 0.81 10.05
N GLN A 41 -8.04 0.39 10.71
CA GLN A 41 -7.99 -0.23 12.03
C GLN A 41 -8.37 -1.69 11.91
N GLU A 42 -7.50 -2.56 12.40
CA GLU A 42 -7.68 -4.00 12.38
C GLU A 42 -7.56 -4.57 13.79
N GLU A 43 -8.27 -5.66 14.06
CA GLU A 43 -8.11 -6.46 15.27
C GLU A 43 -7.50 -7.82 14.90
N ILE A 44 -6.55 -8.27 15.73
CA ILE A 44 -5.96 -9.60 15.66
C ILE A 44 -6.45 -10.42 16.87
N PRO A 45 -7.61 -11.09 16.76
CA PRO A 45 -8.25 -11.78 17.87
C PRO A 45 -7.53 -13.06 18.30
N ASP A 46 -6.72 -13.65 17.43
CA ASP A 46 -6.08 -14.95 17.64
C ASP A 46 -4.69 -14.83 18.33
N GLU A 47 -4.32 -13.62 18.74
CA GLU A 47 -3.12 -13.32 19.53
C GLU A 47 -3.46 -13.28 21.03
N GLN A 48 -2.46 -13.48 21.89
CA GLN A 48 -2.64 -13.47 23.35
C GLN A 48 -1.73 -12.45 24.02
N PRO A 49 -2.26 -11.33 24.55
CA PRO A 49 -3.65 -10.88 24.44
C PRO A 49 -4.02 -10.46 23.00
N PRO A 50 -5.31 -10.50 22.63
CA PRO A 50 -5.79 -9.86 21.41
C PRO A 50 -5.39 -8.39 21.38
N PHE A 51 -5.11 -7.86 20.20
CA PHE A 51 -4.76 -6.45 20.07
C PHE A 51 -5.32 -5.83 18.80
N THR A 52 -5.35 -4.49 18.82
CA THR A 52 -5.72 -3.66 17.69
C THR A 52 -4.47 -3.04 17.07
N GLN A 53 -4.48 -2.91 15.75
CA GLN A 53 -3.47 -2.18 15.00
C GLN A 53 -4.15 -1.13 14.13
N THR A 54 -3.69 0.11 14.21
CA THR A 54 -4.20 1.23 13.41
C THR A 54 -3.09 1.75 12.51
N PHE A 55 -3.38 1.82 11.21
CA PHE A 55 -2.52 2.40 10.19
C PHE A 55 -3.09 3.74 9.77
N HIS A 56 -2.30 4.80 9.86
CA HIS A 56 -2.60 6.12 9.33
C HIS A 56 -1.65 6.41 8.17
N GLU A 57 -2.22 6.58 6.99
CA GLU A 57 -1.48 6.88 5.77
C GLU A 57 -1.77 8.31 5.34
N ARG A 58 -0.70 9.05 5.03
CA ARG A 58 -0.80 10.33 4.34
C ARG A 58 0.11 10.25 3.12
N ILE A 59 -0.45 10.49 1.95
CA ILE A 59 0.29 10.49 0.69
C ILE A 59 0.05 11.83 0.03
N TYR A 60 1.09 12.49 -0.45
CA TYR A 60 1.02 13.74 -1.20
C TYR A 60 1.57 13.53 -2.60
N PHE A 61 0.78 13.92 -3.60
CA PHE A 61 1.16 13.90 -5.01
C PHE A 61 1.70 15.27 -5.37
N GLY A 62 3.03 15.36 -5.39
CA GLY A 62 3.75 16.57 -5.79
C GLY A 62 3.86 16.72 -7.30
N ARG A 63 4.59 17.77 -7.69
CA ARG A 63 4.88 18.05 -9.11
C ARG A 63 5.71 16.93 -9.74
N ASP A 64 5.62 16.84 -11.06
CA ASP A 64 6.42 15.94 -11.89
C ASP A 64 6.26 14.46 -11.50
N GLY A 65 5.08 14.08 -10.98
CA GLY A 65 4.77 12.72 -10.56
C GLY A 65 5.44 12.27 -9.26
N ARG A 66 6.03 13.19 -8.49
CA ARG A 66 6.67 12.86 -7.20
C ARG A 66 5.62 12.47 -6.17
N ILE A 67 5.87 11.39 -5.45
CA ILE A 67 5.00 10.89 -4.38
C ILE A 67 5.77 11.00 -3.06
N PHE A 68 5.15 11.64 -2.07
CA PHE A 68 5.65 11.73 -0.70
C PHE A 68 4.68 10.98 0.20
N SER A 69 5.17 10.24 1.18
CA SER A 69 4.29 9.57 2.14
C SER A 69 4.76 9.75 3.57
N LYS A 70 3.79 9.77 4.48
CA LYS A 70 3.97 9.65 5.92
C LYS A 70 3.01 8.60 6.44
N GLN A 71 3.56 7.54 7.00
CA GLN A 71 2.81 6.51 7.69
C GLN A 71 2.91 6.75 9.19
N THR A 72 1.84 6.47 9.93
CA THR A 72 1.91 6.24 11.37
C THR A 72 1.22 4.94 11.69
N VAL A 73 1.85 4.07 12.47
CA VAL A 73 1.25 2.80 12.89
C VAL A 73 1.17 2.78 14.41
N GLU A 74 -0.02 2.54 14.92
CA GLU A 74 -0.30 2.35 16.34
C GLU A 74 -0.61 0.88 16.58
N SER A 75 0.04 0.28 17.57
CA SER A 75 -0.16 -1.13 17.89
C SER A 75 -0.42 -1.33 19.37
N GLY A 76 -1.49 -2.06 19.67
CA GLY A 76 -1.76 -2.58 21.02
C GLY A 76 -1.00 -3.87 21.33
N ASN A 77 -0.19 -4.39 20.40
CA ASN A 77 0.59 -5.61 20.65
C ASN A 77 1.61 -5.33 21.77
N PRO A 78 1.64 -6.11 22.86
CA PRO A 78 2.55 -5.84 23.98
C PRO A 78 4.04 -5.94 23.61
N HIS A 79 4.39 -6.68 22.56
CA HIS A 79 5.78 -6.80 22.08
C HIS A 79 6.22 -5.65 21.16
N ASN A 80 5.27 -4.93 20.57
CA ASN A 80 5.52 -3.82 19.65
C ASN A 80 4.62 -2.62 20.00
N ALA A 81 4.39 -2.40 21.30
CA ALA A 81 3.46 -1.40 21.79
C ALA A 81 3.99 0.00 21.47
N GLY A 82 3.13 0.86 20.94
CA GLY A 82 3.48 2.26 20.66
C GLY A 82 2.98 2.75 19.31
N SER A 83 3.39 3.98 19.00
CA SER A 83 3.15 4.64 17.72
C SER A 83 4.50 4.94 17.07
N PHE A 84 4.66 4.59 15.80
CA PHE A 84 5.82 5.02 15.02
C PHE A 84 5.37 5.73 13.77
N ALA A 85 6.06 6.83 13.43
CA ALA A 85 5.86 7.56 12.19
C ALA A 85 7.03 7.32 11.25
N MET A 86 6.75 7.20 9.96
CA MET A 86 7.76 7.05 8.92
C MET A 86 7.45 8.02 7.79
N ILE A 87 8.48 8.64 7.22
CA ILE A 87 8.38 9.47 6.03
C ILE A 87 9.17 8.79 4.91
N SER A 88 8.61 8.71 3.71
CA SER A 88 9.30 8.17 2.54
C SER A 88 10.66 8.84 2.35
N GLY A 89 11.75 8.06 2.31
CA GLY A 89 13.10 8.55 2.07
C GLY A 89 13.92 8.91 3.32
N GLN A 90 13.43 8.62 4.53
CA GLN A 90 14.26 8.63 5.74
C GLN A 90 14.53 7.20 6.23
N ASP A 91 15.80 6.93 6.53
CA ASP A 91 16.38 5.63 6.90
C ASP A 91 15.73 5.02 8.14
N TYR A 92 14.78 4.10 7.96
CA TYR A 92 14.59 2.96 8.86
C TYR A 92 13.96 1.79 8.09
N GLY A 93 14.77 0.75 7.86
CA GLY A 93 14.33 -0.63 7.62
C GLY A 93 13.40 -0.90 6.42
N GLN A 94 13.98 -0.98 5.21
CA GLN A 94 13.50 -1.81 4.08
C GLN A 94 12.06 -1.63 3.57
N GLN A 95 11.28 -0.63 4.00
CA GLN A 95 9.98 -0.39 3.39
C GLN A 95 10.15 0.38 2.08
N ALA A 96 9.68 -0.19 0.98
CA ALA A 96 9.71 0.48 -0.31
C ALA A 96 8.85 1.76 -0.27
N PRO A 97 9.27 2.85 -0.94
CA PRO A 97 8.41 4.01 -1.11
C PRO A 97 7.15 3.62 -1.89
N PHE A 98 6.07 4.40 -1.71
CA PHE A 98 4.89 4.24 -2.54
C PHE A 98 5.23 4.53 -4.01
N GLN A 99 4.80 3.63 -4.88
CA GLN A 99 4.96 3.74 -6.33
C GLN A 99 3.59 3.83 -6.99
N TRP A 100 3.51 4.58 -8.08
CA TRP A 100 2.30 4.64 -8.88
C TRP A 100 2.05 3.29 -9.57
N THR A 101 0.83 2.76 -9.44
CA THR A 101 0.44 1.45 -10.00
C THR A 101 -0.48 1.58 -11.22
N GLY A 102 -0.81 2.80 -11.64
CA GLY A 102 -1.72 3.11 -12.74
C GLY A 102 -3.14 3.49 -12.29
N SER A 103 -3.61 2.93 -11.18
CA SER A 103 -4.91 3.26 -10.57
C SER A 103 -4.78 3.91 -9.20
N GLY A 104 -3.56 4.17 -8.72
CA GLY A 104 -3.31 4.58 -7.35
C GLY A 104 -1.85 4.37 -6.98
N VAL A 105 -1.59 4.12 -5.71
CA VAL A 105 -0.23 3.89 -5.20
C VAL A 105 -0.12 2.61 -4.41
N GLY A 106 1.00 1.92 -4.54
CA GLY A 106 1.27 0.69 -3.82
C GLY A 106 2.66 0.69 -3.21
N ARG A 107 2.84 -0.05 -2.12
CA ARG A 107 4.15 -0.42 -1.59
C ARG A 107 4.10 -1.81 -1.00
N GLN A 108 5.26 -2.44 -0.93
CA GLN A 108 5.46 -3.73 -0.31
C GLN A 108 6.63 -3.66 0.65
N TRP A 109 6.53 -4.34 1.79
CA TRP A 109 7.63 -4.50 2.73
C TRP A 109 7.54 -5.80 3.50
N THR A 110 8.66 -6.27 4.02
CA THR A 110 8.71 -7.43 4.91
C THR A 110 8.79 -6.94 6.35
N ASN A 111 7.91 -7.45 7.21
CA ASN A 111 8.03 -7.23 8.65
C ASN A 111 9.29 -7.96 9.16
N PRO A 112 10.27 -7.22 9.71
CA PRO A 112 11.56 -7.81 10.10
C PRO A 112 11.44 -8.79 11.27
N THR A 113 10.38 -8.69 12.07
CA THR A 113 10.20 -9.53 13.26
C THR A 113 9.71 -10.93 12.92
N ASN A 114 8.80 -11.06 11.95
CA ASN A 114 8.12 -12.32 11.66
C ASN A 114 8.18 -12.76 10.20
N GLY A 115 8.85 -11.99 9.33
CA GLY A 115 9.02 -12.32 7.91
C GLY A 115 7.74 -12.19 7.07
N VAL A 116 6.64 -11.71 7.64
CA VAL A 116 5.38 -11.49 6.90
C VAL A 116 5.60 -10.40 5.85
N ILE A 117 5.17 -10.67 4.62
CA ILE A 117 5.20 -9.68 3.54
C ILE A 117 3.87 -8.93 3.58
N LEU A 118 3.95 -7.61 3.70
CA LEU A 118 2.80 -6.71 3.67
C LEU A 118 2.79 -5.96 2.35
N THR A 119 1.63 -5.91 1.71
CA THR A 119 1.38 -5.11 0.51
C THR A 119 0.26 -4.15 0.81
N MET A 120 0.54 -2.85 0.74
CA MET A 120 -0.45 -1.81 0.93
C MET A 120 -0.72 -1.14 -0.41
N THR A 121 -2.00 -1.08 -0.77
CA THR A 121 -2.48 -0.43 -2.00
C THR A 121 -3.49 0.64 -1.64
N ILE A 122 -3.37 1.80 -2.26
CA ILE A 122 -4.37 2.86 -2.18
C ILE A 122 -4.82 3.15 -3.60
N ASP A 123 -5.98 2.62 -3.96
CA ASP A 123 -6.63 2.92 -5.23
C ASP A 123 -7.25 4.30 -5.19
N VAL A 124 -7.07 5.07 -6.25
CA VAL A 124 -7.64 6.40 -6.42
C VAL A 124 -8.43 6.42 -7.72
N ARG A 125 -9.67 6.90 -7.67
CA ARG A 125 -10.54 7.00 -8.84
C ARG A 125 -11.05 8.42 -9.00
N ARG A 126 -11.00 8.93 -10.23
CA ARG A 126 -11.68 10.18 -10.59
C ARG A 126 -13.19 9.97 -10.55
N THR A 127 -13.90 10.95 -10.02
CA THR A 127 -15.36 11.02 -9.97
C THR A 127 -15.82 12.37 -10.52
N SER A 128 -17.14 12.54 -10.73
CA SER A 128 -17.69 13.83 -11.14
C SER A 128 -17.51 14.95 -10.11
N LYS A 129 -17.24 14.61 -8.83
CA LYS A 129 -17.07 15.57 -7.73
C LYS A 129 -15.61 15.73 -7.26
N GLY A 130 -14.65 15.16 -7.98
CA GLY A 130 -13.24 15.15 -7.59
C GLY A 130 -12.67 13.74 -7.60
N PHE A 131 -12.15 13.27 -6.47
CA PHE A 131 -11.53 11.95 -6.36
C PHE A 131 -12.12 11.15 -5.20
N SER A 132 -12.11 9.84 -5.36
CA SER A 132 -12.42 8.86 -4.31
C SER A 132 -11.21 7.95 -4.15
N CYS A 133 -11.08 7.31 -2.98
CA CYS A 133 -10.03 6.33 -2.77
C CYS A 133 -10.49 5.17 -1.89
N ALA A 134 -9.76 4.06 -1.97
CA ALA A 134 -9.90 2.88 -1.13
C ALA A 134 -8.51 2.42 -0.71
N LEU A 135 -8.37 1.93 0.52
CA LEU A 135 -7.12 1.44 1.07
C LEU A 135 -7.24 -0.06 1.27
N ASP A 136 -6.23 -0.81 0.84
CA ASP A 136 -6.15 -2.25 1.04
C ASP A 136 -4.78 -2.63 1.64
N LEU A 137 -4.79 -3.68 2.46
CA LEU A 137 -3.60 -4.20 3.13
C LEU A 137 -3.62 -5.73 3.12
N GLU A 138 -2.83 -6.29 2.22
CA GLU A 138 -2.62 -7.73 2.11
C GLU A 138 -1.42 -8.18 2.96
N ARG A 139 -1.49 -9.42 3.47
CA ARG A 139 -0.41 -10.05 4.23
C ARG A 139 -0.17 -11.46 3.75
N GLN A 140 1.04 -11.72 3.25
CA GLN A 140 1.47 -13.05 2.85
C GLN A 140 2.30 -13.70 3.95
N GLY A 141 1.99 -14.96 4.26
CA GLY A 141 2.65 -15.71 5.33
C GLY A 141 2.12 -15.41 6.74
N TYR A 142 1.03 -14.64 6.86
CA TYR A 142 0.38 -14.41 8.15
C TYR A 142 -0.81 -15.37 8.34
N ALA A 143 -0.70 -16.26 9.32
CA ALA A 143 -1.68 -17.32 9.55
C ALA A 143 -2.80 -16.95 10.53
N LYS A 144 -2.69 -15.79 11.20
CA LYS A 144 -3.69 -15.35 12.18
C LYS A 144 -4.84 -14.65 11.49
N ARG A 145 -6.04 -14.80 12.04
CA ARG A 145 -7.21 -14.06 11.59
C ARG A 145 -7.02 -12.56 11.85
N ILE A 146 -7.49 -11.76 10.90
CA ILE A 146 -7.52 -10.30 10.98
C ILE A 146 -8.95 -9.87 10.73
N GLU A 147 -9.47 -9.04 11.61
CA GLU A 147 -10.80 -8.45 11.47
C GLU A 147 -10.66 -6.95 11.18
N LEU A 148 -11.14 -6.51 10.02
CA LEU A 148 -11.25 -5.09 9.72
C LEU A 148 -12.32 -4.47 10.61
N ARG A 149 -11.93 -3.49 11.43
CA ARG A 149 -12.83 -2.76 12.32
C ARG A 149 -13.27 -1.43 11.74
N ARG A 150 -12.33 -0.71 11.13
CA ARG A 150 -12.59 0.59 10.53
C ARG A 150 -11.69 0.81 9.34
N GLU A 151 -12.24 1.43 8.31
CA GLU A 151 -11.48 1.94 7.19
C GLU A 151 -12.04 3.30 6.77
N THR A 152 -11.15 4.26 6.57
CA THR A 152 -11.49 5.52 5.93
C THR A 152 -10.42 5.86 4.90
N CYS A 153 -10.85 6.38 3.76
CA CYS A 153 -9.95 6.92 2.76
C CYS A 153 -10.58 8.17 2.16
N ARG A 154 -9.83 9.27 2.14
CA ARG A 154 -10.27 10.52 1.52
C ARG A 154 -9.16 11.18 0.75
N VAL A 155 -9.55 11.85 -0.33
CA VAL A 155 -8.65 12.71 -1.12
C VAL A 155 -8.95 14.16 -0.77
N VAL A 156 -7.92 14.91 -0.41
CA VAL A 156 -8.00 16.32 -0.04
C VAL A 156 -7.02 17.13 -0.86
N ARG A 157 -7.30 18.42 -1.04
CA ARG A 157 -6.33 19.33 -1.67
C ARG A 157 -5.33 19.83 -0.62
N GLY A 158 -4.05 19.95 -1.00
CA GLY A 158 -2.97 20.38 -0.12
C GLY A 158 -2.05 19.25 0.31
N ASN A 159 -0.94 19.62 0.97
CA ASN A 159 0.08 18.68 1.43
C ASN A 159 -0.20 18.20 2.85
N ALA A 160 -0.94 17.10 2.98
CA ALA A 160 -1.25 16.51 4.29
C ALA A 160 -0.03 15.85 4.96
N VAL A 161 1.07 15.61 4.24
CA VAL A 161 2.29 15.01 4.82
C VAL A 161 3.00 15.99 5.76
N ALA A 162 2.79 17.30 5.56
CA ALA A 162 3.38 18.36 6.38
C ALA A 162 2.67 18.58 7.74
N ASP A 163 1.46 18.04 7.90
CA ASP A 163 0.69 18.06 9.15
C ASP A 163 1.20 16.99 10.14
#